data_AF-A0A9E5ANP8-F1
#
_entry.id   AF-A0A9E5ANP8-F1
#
_cell.length_a   1.000
_cell.length_b   1.000
_cell.length_c   1.000
_cell.angle_alpha   90.00
_cell.angle_beta   90.00
_cell.angle_gamma   90.00
#
_symmetry.space_group_name_H-M   'P 1'
#
loop_
_entity.id
_entity.type
_entity.pdbx_description
1 polymer ?
#
loop_
_entity_poly.entity_id
_entity_poly.type
_entity_poly.pdbx_seq_one_letter_code
_entity_poly.pdbx_strand_id
1 'polypeptide(L)'
;MQCCTGFALKEPMRSILVQWCLRICLILVASRPICAGSIDYRQEMVNFVAAIAARAHATNAEFGVIQQNASELGAYSNQLATITAISHEDVYYGYDRAGMATDSNTVQYLETNLDVFKNAGRPVFTLNYPFKNKNKASFKAKDLAKVNDAYARSLAKGYIPFATVRELSALVVNPGHEPTPNVPAVTNWSQIAEWIVQLQPAKRQTRAPFLSALGASKYDMVVIDYSFDGSGGTEFTAEEITVLKNQLGGKVVAYLSIGEAEDYRW
;
A
#
# COMPACT_ATOMS: atom_id res chain seq x y z
N MET A 1 33.16 58.71 28.88
CA MET A 1 32.19 58.31 27.84
C MET A 1 30.81 58.80 28.29
N GLN A 2 30.16 59.55 27.40
CA GLN A 2 28.81 60.16 27.42
C GLN A 2 27.70 59.23 27.97
N CYS A 3 26.51 59.64 28.43
CA CYS A 3 25.83 60.93 28.62
C CYS A 3 24.58 60.69 29.51
N CYS A 4 24.26 61.68 30.36
CA CYS A 4 22.94 62.28 30.61
C CYS A 4 21.68 61.49 31.07
N THR A 5 21.10 62.03 32.17
CA THR A 5 19.67 62.35 32.44
C THR A 5 18.67 61.19 32.50
N GLY A 6 17.92 60.91 33.57
CA GLY A 6 17.23 61.80 34.50
C GLY A 6 15.78 62.01 34.03
N PHE A 7 14.79 61.39 34.68
CA PHE A 7 13.45 61.96 34.85
C PHE A 7 12.69 61.27 35.98
N ALA A 8 12.15 62.10 36.87
CA ALA A 8 11.44 61.75 38.09
C ALA A 8 9.97 61.42 37.85
N LEU A 9 9.38 60.60 38.71
CA LEU A 9 7.93 60.61 38.96
C LEU A 9 7.68 60.94 40.43
N LYS A 10 6.89 61.99 40.63
CA LYS A 10 6.42 62.52 41.91
C LYS A 10 5.32 61.63 42.51
N GLU A 11 5.36 61.52 43.83
CA GLU A 11 4.39 60.97 44.79
C GLU A 11 2.99 61.66 44.78
N PRO A 12 2.03 61.41 45.74
CA PRO A 12 1.39 60.15 46.16
C PRO A 12 -0.16 60.28 46.42
N MET A 13 -0.78 59.16 46.82
CA MET A 13 -1.90 59.01 47.79
C MET A 13 -3.25 59.74 47.58
N ARG A 14 -4.29 58.92 47.32
CA ARG A 14 -5.58 58.79 48.04
C ARG A 14 -6.34 57.67 47.30
N SER A 15 -6.82 56.57 47.87
CA SER A 15 -7.34 56.30 49.22
C SER A 15 -7.22 54.80 49.53
N ILE A 16 -7.03 54.49 50.80
CA ILE A 16 -6.88 53.15 51.39
C ILE A 16 -8.15 52.84 52.17
N LEU A 17 -8.78 51.71 51.86
CA LEU A 17 -9.63 50.84 52.70
C LEU A 17 -9.68 49.51 51.93
N VAL A 18 -8.66 48.65 52.02
CA VAL A 18 -8.50 47.56 53.01
C VAL A 18 -9.80 46.72 53.04
N GLN A 19 -9.87 45.46 52.61
CA GLN A 19 -8.85 44.47 52.27
C GLN A 19 -9.58 43.21 51.76
N TRP A 20 -8.79 42.35 51.10
CA TRP A 20 -9.01 40.92 50.88
C TRP A 20 -9.52 40.47 49.50
N CYS A 21 -8.75 39.51 49.00
CA CYS A 21 -8.97 38.64 47.86
C CYS A 21 -8.66 39.24 46.48
N LEU A 22 -7.36 39.12 46.15
CA LEU A 22 -6.91 38.84 44.79
C LEU A 22 -7.97 37.97 44.07
N ARG A 23 -8.66 38.55 43.10
CA ARG A 23 -9.23 37.77 42.00
C ARG A 23 -8.06 37.35 41.11
N ILE A 24 -7.28 36.39 41.61
CA ILE A 24 -6.63 35.42 40.74
C ILE A 24 -7.80 34.76 40.02
N CYS A 25 -7.97 35.08 38.75
CA CYS A 25 -8.73 34.24 37.85
C CYS A 25 -7.92 32.94 37.75
N LEU A 26 -8.10 32.07 38.74
CA LEU A 26 -7.67 30.70 38.68
C LEU A 26 -8.56 30.12 37.58
N ILE A 27 -8.05 30.09 36.36
CA ILE A 27 -8.50 29.11 35.40
C ILE A 27 -8.19 27.79 36.09
N LEU A 28 -9.19 27.22 36.76
CA LEU A 28 -9.26 25.80 37.01
C LEU A 28 -9.26 25.18 35.62
N VAL A 29 -8.06 24.99 35.07
CA VAL A 29 -7.80 23.83 34.26
C VAL A 29 -8.01 22.70 35.25
N ALA A 30 -9.25 22.22 35.33
CA ALA A 30 -9.45 20.83 35.60
C ALA A 30 -8.65 20.15 34.50
N SER A 31 -7.39 19.82 34.80
CA SER A 31 -6.75 18.66 34.23
C SER A 31 -7.65 17.52 34.66
N ARG A 32 -8.74 17.34 33.91
CA ARG A 32 -9.23 16.00 33.66
C ARG A 32 -7.95 15.27 33.31
N PRO A 33 -7.55 14.23 34.05
CA PRO A 33 -6.55 13.35 33.52
C PRO A 33 -7.13 12.98 32.15
N ILE A 34 -6.49 13.49 31.09
CA ILE A 34 -6.59 12.81 29.82
C ILE A 34 -5.84 11.53 30.16
N CYS A 35 -6.58 10.54 30.69
CA CYS A 35 -6.28 9.18 30.36
C CYS A 35 -6.19 9.23 28.84
N ALA A 36 -4.97 9.31 28.31
CA ALA A 36 -4.76 9.17 26.89
C ALA A 36 -5.53 7.91 26.53
N GLY A 37 -6.64 8.07 25.81
CA GLY A 37 -7.42 6.93 25.36
C GLY A 37 -6.45 5.99 24.69
N SER A 38 -6.60 4.69 24.91
CA SER A 38 -5.79 3.68 24.22
C SER A 38 -5.76 4.04 22.74
N ILE A 39 -4.57 4.28 22.18
CA ILE A 39 -4.40 4.61 20.76
C ILE A 39 -4.94 3.43 19.96
N ASP A 40 -5.91 3.68 19.08
CA ASP A 40 -6.33 2.69 18.10
C ASP A 40 -5.36 2.74 16.91
N TYR A 41 -4.33 1.91 16.96
CA TYR A 41 -3.31 1.85 15.91
C TYR A 41 -3.86 1.51 14.53
N ARG A 42 -5.00 0.81 14.43
CA ARG A 42 -5.64 0.54 13.14
C ARG A 42 -6.26 1.81 12.58
N GLN A 43 -6.92 2.60 13.42
CA GLN A 43 -7.43 3.91 13.01
C GLN A 43 -6.30 4.88 12.63
N GLU A 44 -5.18 4.85 13.35
CA GLU A 44 -4.01 5.67 12.98
C GLU A 44 -3.40 5.24 11.63
N MET A 45 -3.33 3.94 11.34
CA MET A 45 -2.92 3.46 10.02
C MET A 45 -3.87 3.93 8.91
N VAL A 46 -5.19 3.85 9.14
CA VAL A 46 -6.21 4.36 8.19
C VAL A 46 -6.02 5.87 7.94
N ASN A 47 -5.76 6.65 9.00
CA ASN A 47 -5.47 8.08 8.88
C ASN A 47 -4.18 8.34 8.08
N PHE A 48 -3.15 7.53 8.30
CA PHE A 48 -1.89 7.66 7.59
C PHE A 48 -2.03 7.33 6.09
N VAL A 49 -2.72 6.24 5.75
CA VAL A 49 -3.04 5.89 4.35
C VAL A 49 -3.86 7.00 3.70
N ALA A 50 -4.83 7.58 4.42
CA ALA A 50 -5.60 8.72 3.91
C ALA A 50 -4.75 9.96 3.64
N ALA A 51 -3.76 10.25 4.50
CA ALA A 51 -2.82 11.35 4.28
C ALA A 51 -1.93 11.12 3.05
N ILE A 52 -1.43 9.89 2.85
CA ILE A 52 -0.67 9.51 1.65
C ILE A 52 -1.53 9.69 0.40
N ALA A 53 -2.75 9.17 0.41
CA ALA A 53 -3.67 9.28 -0.71
C ALA A 53 -3.97 10.75 -1.06
N ALA A 54 -4.29 11.57 -0.05
CA ALA A 54 -4.54 13.00 -0.24
C ALA A 54 -3.33 13.72 -0.86
N ARG A 55 -2.11 13.37 -0.43
CA ARG A 55 -0.88 13.94 -1.00
C ARG A 55 -0.68 13.53 -2.46
N ALA A 56 -0.95 12.27 -2.80
CA ALA A 56 -0.86 11.78 -4.17
C ALA A 56 -1.91 12.43 -5.07
N HIS A 57 -3.17 12.53 -4.60
CA HIS A 57 -4.28 13.14 -5.32
C HIS A 57 -4.12 14.64 -5.56
N ALA A 58 -3.42 15.35 -4.66
CA ALA A 58 -3.05 16.75 -4.89
C ALA A 58 -2.10 16.94 -6.10
N THR A 59 -1.36 15.90 -6.48
CA THR A 59 -0.49 15.91 -7.67
C THR A 59 -1.22 15.34 -8.89
N ASN A 60 -2.00 14.28 -8.70
CA ASN A 60 -2.78 13.63 -9.76
C ASN A 60 -4.07 13.04 -9.17
N ALA A 61 -5.22 13.63 -9.48
CA ALA A 61 -6.52 13.17 -8.98
C ALA A 61 -6.88 11.73 -9.41
N GLU A 62 -6.26 11.19 -10.46
CA GLU A 62 -6.45 9.81 -10.93
C GLU A 62 -5.41 8.83 -10.33
N PHE A 63 -4.55 9.29 -9.42
CA PHE A 63 -3.52 8.46 -8.79
C PHE A 63 -4.16 7.30 -8.02
N GLY A 64 -3.76 6.08 -8.37
CA GLY A 64 -4.25 4.86 -7.72
C GLY A 64 -3.53 4.57 -6.41
N VAL A 65 -4.28 4.24 -5.37
CA VAL A 65 -3.75 3.77 -4.08
C VAL A 65 -4.23 2.35 -3.89
N ILE A 66 -3.32 1.38 -3.96
CA ILE A 66 -3.62 -0.03 -3.76
C ILE A 66 -3.04 -0.46 -2.42
N GLN A 67 -3.92 -0.85 -1.50
CA GLN A 67 -3.48 -1.37 -0.20
C GLN A 67 -2.96 -2.80 -0.36
N GLN A 68 -1.79 -3.10 0.20
CA GLN A 68 -1.29 -4.48 0.33
C GLN A 68 -1.59 -5.01 1.75
N ASN A 69 -2.26 -6.16 1.85
CA ASN A 69 -2.59 -6.86 3.09
C ASN A 69 -3.52 -6.05 4.02
N ALA A 70 -3.44 -6.25 5.35
CA ALA A 70 -4.21 -5.53 6.38
C ALA A 70 -5.73 -5.43 6.09
N SER A 71 -6.32 -6.53 5.62
CA SER A 71 -7.71 -6.56 5.12
C SER A 71 -8.75 -6.15 6.19
N GLU A 72 -8.44 -6.30 7.48
CA GLU A 72 -9.31 -5.86 8.57
C GLU A 72 -9.55 -4.34 8.60
N LEU A 73 -8.68 -3.54 7.95
CA LEU A 73 -8.86 -2.08 7.90
C LEU A 73 -10.10 -1.68 7.10
N GLY A 74 -10.67 -2.58 6.29
CA GLY A 74 -11.94 -2.34 5.58
C GLY A 74 -13.12 -2.06 6.52
N ALA A 75 -13.04 -2.43 7.80
CA ALA A 75 -14.06 -2.14 8.81
C ALA A 75 -14.02 -0.70 9.33
N TYR A 76 -12.95 0.05 9.05
CA TYR A 76 -12.73 1.40 9.57
C TYR A 76 -13.29 2.46 8.62
N SER A 77 -13.83 3.54 9.19
CA SER A 77 -14.41 4.64 8.41
C SER A 77 -13.40 5.24 7.45
N ASN A 78 -13.86 5.60 6.25
CA ASN A 78 -13.10 6.18 5.14
C ASN A 78 -12.11 5.25 4.43
N GLN A 79 -11.71 4.10 4.98
CA GLN A 79 -10.72 3.24 4.32
C GLN A 79 -11.14 2.85 2.90
N LEU A 80 -12.39 2.41 2.75
CA LEU A 80 -12.98 2.05 1.46
C LEU A 80 -13.12 3.25 0.52
N ALA A 81 -13.24 4.48 1.03
CA ALA A 81 -13.31 5.68 0.20
C ALA A 81 -11.92 6.15 -0.26
N THR A 82 -10.90 5.93 0.58
CA THR A 82 -9.52 6.36 0.38
C THR A 82 -8.79 5.55 -0.68
N ILE A 83 -8.93 4.22 -0.66
CA ILE A 83 -8.16 3.35 -1.56
C ILE A 83 -8.89 3.08 -2.88
N THR A 84 -8.10 2.86 -3.91
CA THR A 84 -8.58 2.46 -5.23
C THR A 84 -8.92 0.97 -5.27
N ALA A 85 -8.08 0.14 -4.67
CA ALA A 85 -8.20 -1.31 -4.64
C ALA A 85 -7.42 -1.89 -3.45
N ILE A 86 -7.60 -3.19 -3.21
CA ILE A 86 -6.80 -3.96 -2.26
C ILE A 86 -6.13 -5.14 -2.97
N SER A 87 -4.90 -5.44 -2.59
CA SER A 87 -4.19 -6.67 -2.91
C SER A 87 -3.84 -7.41 -1.62
N HIS A 88 -3.86 -8.75 -1.65
CA HIS A 88 -3.56 -9.56 -0.47
C HIS A 88 -2.71 -10.79 -0.84
N GLU A 89 -1.61 -10.95 -0.12
CA GLU A 89 -0.87 -12.19 0.00
C GLU A 89 -1.32 -12.87 1.29
N ASP A 90 -1.59 -14.14 1.36
CA ASP A 90 -1.33 -15.24 0.45
C ASP A 90 -2.52 -16.17 0.54
N VAL A 91 -3.59 -15.74 -0.15
CA VAL A 91 -4.98 -16.07 0.22
C VAL A 91 -5.22 -17.58 0.25
N TYR A 92 -4.83 -18.32 -0.78
CA TYR A 92 -5.10 -19.74 -0.91
C TYR A 92 -3.86 -20.64 -0.82
N TYR A 93 -2.69 -20.12 -1.22
CA TYR A 93 -1.42 -20.83 -1.12
C TYR A 93 -0.29 -19.89 -0.74
N GLY A 94 0.48 -20.30 0.26
CA GLY A 94 1.75 -19.65 0.61
C GLY A 94 1.86 -19.18 2.05
N TYR A 95 0.75 -18.96 2.76
CA TYR A 95 0.69 -18.23 4.04
C TYR A 95 1.78 -18.64 5.02
N ASP A 96 1.78 -19.89 5.48
CA ASP A 96 2.86 -20.38 6.35
C ASP A 96 4.16 -20.60 5.57
N ARG A 97 4.06 -21.22 4.38
CA ARG A 97 5.20 -21.63 3.56
C ARG A 97 4.83 -21.66 2.08
N ALA A 98 5.76 -21.22 1.24
CA ALA A 98 5.63 -21.33 -0.21
C ALA A 98 5.35 -22.78 -0.65
N GLY A 99 4.33 -22.94 -1.49
CA GLY A 99 3.84 -24.21 -2.00
C GLY A 99 2.91 -25.00 -1.08
N MET A 100 2.58 -24.46 0.09
CA MET A 100 1.59 -25.02 1.01
C MET A 100 0.24 -24.32 0.85
N ALA A 101 -0.86 -25.05 1.03
CA ALA A 101 -2.19 -24.46 1.09
C ALA A 101 -2.31 -23.62 2.36
N THR A 102 -2.96 -22.46 2.24
CA THR A 102 -3.36 -21.63 3.37
C THR A 102 -4.48 -22.37 4.12
N ASP A 103 -4.41 -22.39 5.47
CA ASP A 103 -5.39 -23.13 6.26
C ASP A 103 -6.80 -22.52 6.13
N SER A 104 -7.82 -23.34 6.35
CA SER A 104 -9.21 -22.94 6.11
C SER A 104 -9.69 -21.76 6.96
N ASN A 105 -9.20 -21.62 8.19
CA ASN A 105 -9.61 -20.53 9.06
C ASN A 105 -9.01 -19.20 8.58
N THR A 106 -7.74 -19.22 8.18
CA THR A 106 -7.09 -18.07 7.56
C THR A 106 -7.78 -17.70 6.24
N VAL A 107 -8.08 -18.68 5.37
CA VAL A 107 -8.81 -18.39 4.13
C VAL A 107 -10.17 -17.75 4.43
N GLN A 108 -10.93 -18.32 5.37
CA GLN A 108 -12.25 -17.78 5.73
C GLN A 108 -12.15 -16.36 6.28
N TYR A 109 -11.17 -16.08 7.14
CA TYR A 109 -10.90 -14.75 7.67
C TYR A 109 -10.57 -13.76 6.55
N LEU A 110 -9.64 -14.12 5.67
CA LEU A 110 -9.22 -13.28 4.56
C LEU A 110 -10.38 -13.03 3.58
N GLU A 111 -11.10 -14.07 3.16
CA GLU A 111 -12.25 -13.90 2.28
C GLU A 111 -13.33 -13.01 2.90
N THR A 112 -13.61 -13.16 4.20
CA THR A 112 -14.60 -12.33 4.91
C THR A 112 -14.22 -10.85 4.86
N ASN A 113 -12.96 -10.52 5.11
CA ASN A 113 -12.50 -9.13 5.07
C ASN A 113 -12.40 -8.60 3.64
N LEU A 114 -11.92 -9.41 2.68
CA LEU A 114 -11.78 -9.02 1.28
C LEU A 114 -13.15 -8.80 0.62
N ASP A 115 -14.18 -9.54 1.03
CA ASP A 115 -15.56 -9.33 0.57
C ASP A 115 -16.07 -7.93 0.93
N VAL A 116 -15.58 -7.30 2.01
CA VAL A 116 -15.93 -5.91 2.36
C VAL A 116 -15.52 -4.94 1.25
N PHE A 117 -14.30 -5.08 0.73
CA PHE A 117 -13.78 -4.24 -0.36
C PHE A 117 -14.52 -4.52 -1.67
N LYS A 118 -14.69 -5.80 -2.00
CA LYS A 118 -15.41 -6.22 -3.20
C LYS A 118 -16.84 -5.70 -3.22
N ASN A 119 -17.57 -5.82 -2.10
CA ASN A 119 -18.94 -5.33 -1.97
C ASN A 119 -19.03 -3.80 -2.02
N ALA A 120 -17.95 -3.09 -1.68
CA ALA A 120 -17.82 -1.64 -1.87
C ALA A 120 -17.40 -1.23 -3.29
N GLY A 121 -17.31 -2.18 -4.23
CA GLY A 121 -16.92 -1.92 -5.62
C GLY A 121 -15.41 -1.65 -5.79
N ARG A 122 -14.58 -2.04 -4.82
CA ARG A 122 -13.13 -1.95 -4.93
C ARG A 122 -12.57 -3.27 -5.51
N PRO A 123 -11.75 -3.23 -6.57
CA PRO A 123 -11.07 -4.43 -7.05
C PRO A 123 -10.27 -5.10 -5.94
N VAL A 124 -10.32 -6.43 -5.93
CA VAL A 124 -9.58 -7.27 -4.98
C VAL A 124 -8.61 -8.14 -5.76
N PHE A 125 -7.32 -7.91 -5.56
CA PHE A 125 -6.23 -8.67 -6.18
C PHE A 125 -5.71 -9.72 -5.19
N THR A 126 -5.61 -10.98 -5.61
CA THR A 126 -5.09 -12.05 -4.73
C THR A 126 -3.78 -12.58 -5.26
N LEU A 127 -2.75 -12.59 -4.41
CA LEU A 127 -1.42 -13.08 -4.74
C LEU A 127 -1.17 -14.42 -4.05
N ASN A 128 -0.75 -15.44 -4.80
CA ASN A 128 -0.56 -16.79 -4.28
C ASN A 128 0.81 -17.37 -4.64
N TYR A 129 1.34 -18.20 -3.75
CA TYR A 129 2.66 -18.82 -3.86
C TYR A 129 2.60 -20.35 -3.89
N PRO A 130 2.13 -20.96 -4.99
CA PRO A 130 1.89 -22.40 -5.07
C PRO A 130 3.17 -23.25 -5.25
N PHE A 131 4.32 -22.61 -5.45
CA PHE A 131 5.58 -23.30 -5.75
C PHE A 131 6.45 -23.43 -4.50
N LYS A 132 6.97 -24.64 -4.24
CA LYS A 132 7.93 -24.86 -3.14
C LYS A 132 9.26 -24.14 -3.36
N ASN A 133 9.69 -24.00 -4.62
CA ASN A 133 10.87 -23.21 -4.95
C ASN A 133 10.48 -21.73 -5.01
N LYS A 134 11.01 -20.95 -4.07
CA LYS A 134 10.71 -19.53 -3.91
C LYS A 134 11.17 -18.64 -5.07
N ASN A 135 12.07 -19.13 -5.93
CA ASN A 135 12.68 -18.39 -7.03
C ASN A 135 12.29 -18.89 -8.42
N LYS A 136 11.62 -20.04 -8.52
CA LYS A 136 11.35 -20.68 -9.82
C LYS A 136 10.01 -21.38 -9.82
N ALA A 137 9.14 -20.95 -10.72
CA ALA A 137 7.86 -21.61 -10.96
C ALA A 137 8.08 -23.04 -11.48
N SER A 138 7.18 -23.95 -11.07
CA SER A 138 7.14 -25.33 -11.51
C SER A 138 5.72 -25.61 -11.99
N PHE A 139 5.56 -26.00 -13.25
CA PHE A 139 4.25 -26.32 -13.82
C PHE A 139 4.03 -27.83 -13.95
N LYS A 140 4.64 -28.60 -13.04
CA LYS A 140 4.30 -30.02 -12.89
C LYS A 140 2.84 -30.12 -12.44
N ALA A 141 2.17 -31.21 -12.79
CA ALA A 141 0.73 -31.41 -12.55
C ALA A 141 0.27 -30.98 -11.15
N LYS A 142 1.01 -31.35 -10.09
CA LYS A 142 0.69 -31.00 -8.70
C LYS A 142 0.76 -29.50 -8.37
N ASP A 143 1.65 -28.76 -9.02
CA ASP A 143 1.84 -27.34 -8.78
C ASP A 143 0.88 -26.54 -9.67
N LEU A 144 0.67 -26.98 -10.91
CA LEU A 144 -0.35 -26.44 -11.81
C LEU A 144 -1.77 -26.62 -11.24
N ALA A 145 -2.06 -27.73 -10.57
CA ALA A 145 -3.34 -27.93 -9.88
C ALA A 145 -3.61 -26.85 -8.82
N LYS A 146 -2.58 -26.40 -8.08
CA LYS A 146 -2.71 -25.33 -7.08
C LYS A 146 -2.90 -23.97 -7.73
N VAL A 147 -2.21 -23.71 -8.84
CA VAL A 147 -2.44 -22.50 -9.65
C VAL A 147 -3.89 -22.46 -10.10
N ASN A 148 -4.38 -23.54 -10.71
CA ASN A 148 -5.76 -23.64 -11.19
C ASN A 148 -6.78 -23.49 -10.07
N ASP A 149 -6.54 -24.10 -8.90
CA ASP A 149 -7.40 -23.96 -7.71
C ASP A 149 -7.44 -22.50 -7.24
N ALA A 150 -6.28 -21.85 -7.07
CA ALA A 150 -6.21 -20.46 -6.63
C ALA A 150 -6.95 -19.51 -7.58
N TYR A 151 -6.76 -19.69 -8.90
CA TYR A 151 -7.45 -18.90 -9.91
C TYR A 151 -8.97 -19.15 -9.85
N ALA A 152 -9.41 -20.40 -9.85
CA ALA A 152 -10.83 -20.75 -9.80
C ALA A 152 -11.54 -20.18 -8.56
N ARG A 153 -10.91 -20.29 -7.38
CA ARG A 153 -11.47 -19.77 -6.12
C ARG A 153 -11.52 -18.24 -6.10
N SER A 154 -10.47 -17.58 -6.57
CA SER A 154 -10.45 -16.11 -6.70
C SER A 154 -11.56 -15.62 -7.63
N LEU A 155 -11.65 -16.19 -8.83
CA LEU A 155 -12.64 -15.80 -9.83
C LEU A 155 -14.07 -16.07 -9.35
N ALA A 156 -14.31 -17.17 -8.64
CA ALA A 156 -15.63 -17.47 -8.05
C ALA A 156 -16.09 -16.41 -7.02
N LYS A 157 -15.16 -15.72 -6.37
CA LYS A 157 -15.45 -14.61 -5.45
C LYS A 157 -15.59 -13.26 -6.17
N GLY A 158 -15.19 -13.17 -7.43
CA GLY A 158 -15.05 -11.93 -8.17
C GLY A 158 -13.74 -11.19 -7.87
N TYR A 159 -12.72 -11.92 -7.40
CA TYR A 159 -11.36 -11.40 -7.21
C TYR A 159 -10.51 -11.60 -8.47
N ILE A 160 -9.37 -10.92 -8.52
CA ILE A 160 -8.43 -10.91 -9.65
C ILE A 160 -7.16 -11.68 -9.24
N PRO A 161 -6.96 -12.93 -9.69
CA PRO A 161 -5.87 -13.78 -9.24
C PRO A 161 -4.53 -13.48 -9.90
N PHE A 162 -3.45 -13.68 -9.15
CA PHE A 162 -2.12 -13.92 -9.68
C PHE A 162 -1.40 -14.97 -8.84
N ALA A 163 -0.66 -15.87 -9.48
CA ALA A 163 0.17 -16.86 -8.81
C ALA A 163 1.61 -16.78 -9.30
N THR A 164 2.56 -16.76 -8.37
CA THR A 164 3.98 -16.55 -8.69
C THR A 164 4.91 -17.19 -7.65
N VAL A 165 6.20 -16.88 -7.74
CA VAL A 165 7.26 -17.34 -6.84
C VAL A 165 7.43 -16.35 -5.67
N ARG A 166 7.73 -16.86 -4.48
CA ARG A 166 7.79 -16.06 -3.23
C ARG A 166 8.76 -14.88 -3.28
N GLU A 167 9.90 -15.03 -3.95
CA GLU A 167 10.89 -13.95 -4.02
C GLU A 167 10.49 -12.82 -4.99
N LEU A 168 9.36 -12.95 -5.71
CA LEU A 168 8.89 -11.95 -6.67
C LEU A 168 9.97 -11.55 -7.69
N SER A 169 10.83 -12.52 -8.03
CA SER A 169 12.04 -12.37 -8.85
C SER A 169 11.88 -12.90 -10.28
N ALA A 170 10.64 -13.15 -10.72
CA ALA A 170 10.37 -13.74 -12.02
C ALA A 170 9.06 -13.23 -12.62
N LEU A 171 9.08 -12.96 -13.92
CA LEU A 171 7.89 -12.81 -14.73
C LEU A 171 7.30 -14.20 -14.95
N VAL A 172 6.22 -14.52 -14.24
CA VAL A 172 5.53 -15.81 -14.33
C VAL A 172 4.31 -15.66 -15.22
N VAL A 173 4.24 -16.48 -16.27
CA VAL A 173 3.03 -16.70 -17.07
C VAL A 173 2.53 -18.10 -16.74
N ASN A 174 1.32 -18.17 -16.19
CA ASN A 174 0.73 -19.42 -15.71
C ASN A 174 0.03 -20.13 -16.87
N PRO A 175 0.42 -21.38 -17.22
CA PRO A 175 -0.22 -22.12 -18.31
C PRO A 175 -1.74 -22.28 -18.10
N GLY A 176 -2.52 -21.91 -19.11
CA GLY A 176 -3.98 -21.90 -19.07
C GLY A 176 -4.60 -20.65 -18.41
N HIS A 177 -3.77 -19.72 -17.94
CA HIS A 177 -4.15 -18.40 -17.41
C HIS A 177 -3.23 -17.33 -17.99
N GLU A 178 -2.94 -17.42 -19.28
CA GLU A 178 -2.12 -16.44 -19.99
C GLU A 178 -2.85 -15.09 -20.08
N PRO A 179 -2.16 -13.96 -19.83
CA PRO A 179 -2.78 -12.65 -19.96
C PRO A 179 -3.14 -12.35 -21.43
N THR A 180 -4.31 -11.78 -21.64
CA THR A 180 -4.75 -11.31 -22.95
C THR A 180 -4.32 -9.86 -23.18
N PRO A 181 -3.80 -9.48 -24.37
CA PRO A 181 -3.42 -8.10 -24.63
C PRO A 181 -4.58 -7.11 -24.48
N ASN A 182 -4.32 -5.99 -23.81
CA ASN A 182 -5.27 -4.88 -23.71
C ASN A 182 -5.35 -4.09 -25.01
N VAL A 183 -6.40 -4.35 -25.78
CA VAL A 183 -6.72 -3.58 -26.99
C VAL A 183 -8.20 -3.19 -26.92
N PRO A 184 -8.55 -1.91 -26.65
CA PRO A 184 -7.65 -0.77 -26.43
C PRO A 184 -6.94 -0.79 -25.05
N ALA A 185 -5.94 0.09 -24.89
CA ALA A 185 -5.14 0.21 -23.66
C ALA A 185 -5.99 0.54 -22.41
N VAL A 186 -5.53 0.08 -21.25
CA VAL A 186 -6.19 0.27 -19.95
C VAL A 186 -5.98 1.68 -19.45
N THR A 187 -7.07 2.43 -19.32
CA THR A 187 -7.08 3.83 -18.88
C THR A 187 -7.65 4.00 -17.47
N ASN A 188 -8.54 3.10 -17.04
CA ASN A 188 -9.22 3.16 -15.75
C ASN A 188 -8.86 1.98 -14.84
N TRP A 189 -8.82 2.22 -13.53
CA TRP A 189 -8.52 1.18 -12.54
C TRP A 189 -9.52 0.03 -12.53
N SER A 190 -10.78 0.28 -12.89
CA SER A 190 -11.84 -0.75 -12.97
C SER A 190 -11.72 -1.67 -14.17
N GLN A 191 -10.83 -1.36 -15.14
CA GLN A 191 -10.60 -2.20 -16.32
C GLN A 191 -9.56 -3.29 -16.08
N ILE A 192 -8.84 -3.24 -14.95
CA ILE A 192 -7.80 -4.21 -14.63
C ILE A 192 -8.46 -5.55 -14.32
N ALA A 193 -8.15 -6.55 -15.13
CA ALA A 193 -8.55 -7.95 -15.02
C ALA A 193 -7.31 -8.87 -14.95
N GLU A 194 -6.15 -8.43 -15.42
CA GLU A 194 -4.91 -9.20 -15.40
C GLU A 194 -3.77 -8.37 -14.77
N TRP A 195 -3.06 -8.94 -13.80
CA TRP A 195 -1.99 -8.24 -13.10
C TRP A 195 -0.82 -9.14 -12.76
N ILE A 196 0.34 -8.52 -12.55
CA ILE A 196 1.57 -9.18 -12.13
C ILE A 196 2.32 -8.35 -11.10
N VAL A 197 3.01 -9.05 -10.20
CA VAL A 197 3.96 -8.47 -9.26
C VAL A 197 5.35 -9.04 -9.52
N GLN A 198 6.33 -8.15 -9.74
CA GLN A 198 7.74 -8.51 -9.79
C GLN A 198 8.58 -7.39 -9.18
N LEU A 199 8.96 -7.54 -7.91
CA LEU A 199 9.70 -6.51 -7.17
C LEU A 199 11.21 -6.61 -7.39
N GLN A 200 11.69 -7.74 -7.92
CA GLN A 200 13.11 -7.96 -8.14
C GLN A 200 13.37 -8.51 -9.55
N PRO A 201 14.49 -8.13 -10.20
CA PRO A 201 14.88 -8.75 -11.45
C PRO A 201 15.25 -10.22 -11.25
N ALA A 202 15.09 -11.01 -12.31
CA ALA A 202 15.60 -12.38 -12.28
C ALA A 202 17.13 -12.38 -12.14
N LYS A 203 17.68 -13.46 -11.59
CA LYS A 203 19.12 -13.58 -11.38
C LYS A 203 19.90 -13.32 -12.67
N ARG A 204 20.82 -12.33 -12.64
CA ARG A 204 21.64 -11.85 -13.78
C ARG A 204 20.86 -11.12 -14.89
N GLN A 205 19.57 -10.86 -14.71
CA GLN A 205 18.84 -9.99 -15.61
C GLN A 205 19.36 -8.57 -15.45
N THR A 206 19.51 -7.86 -16.56
CA THR A 206 19.88 -6.45 -16.57
C THR A 206 18.63 -5.58 -16.71
N ARG A 207 18.79 -4.30 -16.40
CA ARG A 207 17.72 -3.31 -16.33
C ARG A 207 16.85 -3.20 -17.59
N ALA A 208 17.46 -3.05 -18.76
CA ALA A 208 16.70 -2.89 -20.00
C ALA A 208 15.89 -4.15 -20.37
N PRO A 209 16.45 -5.38 -20.33
CA PRO A 209 15.67 -6.61 -20.48
C PRO A 209 14.57 -6.81 -19.43
N PHE A 210 14.76 -6.34 -18.19
CA PHE A 210 13.73 -6.37 -17.17
C PHE A 210 12.51 -5.52 -17.56
N LEU A 211 12.73 -4.25 -17.89
CA LEU A 211 11.65 -3.35 -18.31
C LEU A 211 10.99 -3.80 -19.62
N SER A 212 11.77 -4.26 -20.60
CA SER A 212 11.23 -4.72 -21.88
C SER A 212 10.37 -5.98 -21.73
N ALA A 213 10.74 -6.91 -20.84
CA ALA A 213 9.94 -8.10 -20.57
C ALA A 213 8.59 -7.74 -19.94
N LEU A 214 8.58 -6.79 -18.99
CA LEU A 214 7.35 -6.28 -18.38
C LEU A 214 6.46 -5.56 -19.39
N GLY A 215 7.03 -4.70 -20.23
CA GLY A 215 6.28 -3.99 -21.28
C GLY A 215 5.63 -4.93 -22.30
N ALA A 216 6.25 -6.09 -22.57
CA ALA A 216 5.71 -7.09 -23.50
C ALA A 216 4.77 -8.12 -22.85
N SER A 217 4.53 -8.02 -21.54
CA SER A 217 3.90 -9.08 -20.73
C SER A 217 2.41 -9.26 -20.93
N LYS A 218 1.74 -8.31 -21.61
CA LYS A 218 0.29 -8.27 -21.88
C LYS A 218 -0.62 -8.11 -20.65
N TYR A 219 -0.07 -8.01 -19.45
CA TYR A 219 -0.85 -7.70 -18.25
C TYR A 219 -1.38 -6.25 -18.27
N ASP A 220 -2.50 -6.02 -17.62
CA ASP A 220 -3.15 -4.71 -17.50
C ASP A 220 -2.44 -3.83 -16.49
N MET A 221 -1.81 -4.47 -15.50
CA MET A 221 -1.08 -3.83 -14.43
C MET A 221 0.19 -4.61 -14.10
N VAL A 222 1.31 -3.89 -14.01
CA VAL A 222 2.56 -4.42 -13.44
C VAL A 222 2.89 -3.67 -12.15
N VAL A 223 3.16 -4.43 -11.09
CA VAL A 223 3.64 -3.91 -9.81
C VAL A 223 5.13 -4.20 -9.70
N ILE A 224 5.94 -3.16 -9.55
CA ILE A 224 7.40 -3.22 -9.45
C ILE A 224 7.88 -2.37 -8.28
N ASP A 225 9.13 -2.52 -7.86
CA ASP A 225 9.75 -1.57 -6.95
C ASP A 225 10.02 -0.23 -7.67
N TYR A 226 10.24 0.86 -6.91
CA TYR A 226 10.60 2.17 -7.48
C TYR A 226 12.01 2.19 -8.11
N SER A 227 12.82 1.19 -7.77
CA SER A 227 14.21 1.03 -8.20
C SER A 227 14.48 -0.36 -8.74
N PHE A 228 15.60 -0.53 -9.46
CA PHE A 228 15.92 -1.81 -10.10
C PHE A 228 16.44 -2.87 -9.12
N ASP A 229 17.09 -2.46 -8.03
CA ASP A 229 17.64 -3.36 -7.01
C ASP A 229 17.18 -3.07 -5.57
N GLY A 230 16.17 -2.22 -5.41
CA GLY A 230 15.65 -1.78 -4.11
C GLY A 230 16.37 -0.56 -3.53
N SER A 231 17.51 -0.15 -4.11
CA SER A 231 18.28 1.00 -3.63
C SER A 231 17.99 2.30 -4.39
N GLY A 232 18.13 3.44 -3.71
CA GLY A 232 17.99 4.77 -4.33
C GLY A 232 18.96 5.03 -5.48
N GLY A 233 20.11 4.34 -5.48
CA GLY A 233 21.11 4.44 -6.55
C GLY A 233 20.66 3.86 -7.89
N THR A 234 19.58 3.05 -7.91
CA THR A 234 19.05 2.44 -9.13
C THR A 234 17.57 2.77 -9.38
N GLU A 235 17.10 3.90 -8.88
CA GLU A 235 15.77 4.46 -9.17
C GLU A 235 15.44 4.42 -10.67
N PHE A 236 14.20 4.04 -11.00
CA PHE A 236 13.69 4.16 -12.36
C PHE A 236 13.45 5.61 -12.74
N THR A 237 13.94 6.01 -13.91
CA THR A 237 13.74 7.36 -14.43
C THR A 237 12.30 7.53 -14.94
N ALA A 238 11.83 8.77 -15.00
CA ALA A 238 10.51 9.08 -15.57
C ALA A 238 10.38 8.62 -17.04
N GLU A 239 11.46 8.69 -17.82
CA GLU A 239 11.50 8.22 -19.20
C GLU A 239 11.32 6.70 -19.29
N GLU A 240 12.05 5.94 -18.47
CA GLU A 240 11.92 4.47 -18.43
C GLU A 240 10.50 4.03 -18.05
N ILE A 241 9.90 4.68 -17.05
CA ILE A 241 8.52 4.39 -16.66
C ILE A 241 7.52 4.79 -17.76
N THR A 242 7.78 5.88 -18.49
CA THR A 242 6.94 6.29 -19.63
C THR A 242 7.01 5.28 -20.77
N VAL A 243 8.21 4.82 -21.12
CA VAL A 243 8.40 3.76 -22.13
C VAL A 243 7.70 2.48 -21.69
N LEU A 244 7.86 2.07 -20.43
CA LEU A 244 7.19 0.88 -19.90
C LEU A 244 5.67 0.99 -19.99
N LYS A 245 5.07 2.11 -19.56
CA LYS A 245 3.62 2.36 -19.66
C LYS A 245 3.12 2.27 -21.10
N ASN A 246 3.85 2.87 -22.04
CA ASN A 246 3.47 2.88 -23.46
C ASN A 246 3.55 1.49 -24.10
N GLN A 247 4.58 0.71 -23.75
CA GLN A 247 4.73 -0.67 -24.25
C GLN A 247 3.68 -1.61 -23.66
N LEU A 248 3.42 -1.47 -22.36
CA LEU A 248 2.44 -2.28 -21.64
C LEU A 248 1.01 -2.00 -22.11
N GLY A 249 0.68 -0.75 -22.42
CA GLY A 249 -0.70 -0.33 -22.66
C GLY A 249 -1.56 -0.44 -21.40
N GLY A 250 -0.97 -0.24 -20.23
CA GLY A 250 -1.59 -0.48 -18.92
C GLY A 250 -1.03 0.37 -17.79
N LYS A 251 -1.29 -0.05 -16.55
CA LYS A 251 -0.86 0.63 -15.33
C LYS A 251 0.49 0.09 -14.84
N VAL A 252 1.37 1.00 -14.42
CA VAL A 252 2.60 0.67 -13.70
C VAL A 252 2.45 1.20 -12.28
N VAL A 253 2.59 0.32 -11.30
CA VAL A 253 2.43 0.63 -9.87
C VAL A 253 3.76 0.39 -9.16
N ALA A 254 4.16 1.35 -8.33
CA ALA A 254 5.35 1.21 -7.48
C ALA A 254 4.95 0.63 -6.11
N TYR A 255 5.66 -0.40 -5.67
CA TYR A 255 5.57 -0.92 -4.32
C TYR A 255 6.21 0.05 -3.32
N LEU A 256 5.52 0.27 -2.20
CA LEU A 256 6.00 1.10 -1.10
C LEU A 256 5.62 0.42 0.22
N SER A 257 6.63 -0.01 0.99
CA SER A 257 6.42 -0.47 2.35
C SER A 257 6.16 0.71 3.27
N ILE A 258 5.02 0.67 3.98
CA ILE A 258 4.60 1.73 4.94
C ILE A 258 4.30 1.18 6.34
N GLY A 259 4.33 -0.15 6.52
CA GLY A 259 4.02 -0.83 7.78
C GLY A 259 5.26 -1.34 8.53
N GLU A 260 6.42 -1.37 7.87
CA GLU A 260 7.70 -1.82 8.41
C GLU A 260 8.80 -0.88 7.90
N ALA A 261 9.79 -0.56 8.74
CA ALA A 261 10.98 0.15 8.30
C ALA A 261 11.91 -0.84 7.59
N GLU A 262 12.34 -0.54 6.36
CA GLU A 262 13.30 -1.36 5.61
C GLU A 262 14.71 -0.78 5.79
N ASP A 263 15.62 -1.55 6.40
CA ASP A 263 16.98 -1.11 6.80
C ASP A 263 17.89 -0.66 5.64
N TYR A 264 17.47 -0.84 4.39
CA TYR A 264 18.22 -0.47 3.18
C TYR A 264 17.63 0.74 2.43
N ARG A 265 16.52 1.34 2.90
CA ARG A 265 15.97 2.58 2.34
C ARG A 265 16.48 3.77 3.16
N TRP A 266 17.29 4.64 2.55
CA TRP A 266 17.84 5.86 3.16
C TRP A 266 17.67 7.06 2.23
#